data_AF-J9EAS0-F1
#
_entry.id   AF-J9EAS0-F1
#
_cell.length_a   1.000
_cell.length_b   1.000
_cell.length_c   1.000
_cell.angle_alpha   90.00
_cell.angle_beta   90.00
_cell.angle_gamma   90.00
#
_symmetry.space_group_name_H-M   'P 1'
#
loop_
_entity.id
_entity.type
_entity.pdbx_description
1 polymer ?
#
loop_
_entity_poly.entity_id
_entity_poly.type
_entity_poly.pdbx_seq_one_letter_code
_entity_poly.pdbx_strand_id
1 'polypeptide(L)'
;MLSSQQHYDWGLRALKTVLRSCGNLLSANRMDKNEVQVVVDALTLNTLSKLTFEDSKRFSILIDDVFSNVKKDTVQIEDLLEPIKLVANELKITVTDMQIKKIFELYDQMRQRMGVILLGPSGSGKSTIWKILQKAMSLINKPVKTYRINPKSMTKQKLLGYMDMDTREWSDGVLTTAAREVIKDNNNILAWIICDGDIDPEWIEALNSVLDDNRL
;
A
#
# COMPACT_ATOMS: atom_id res chain seq x y z
N MET A 1 17.86 20.17 3.13
CA MET A 1 16.89 19.55 4.07
C MET A 1 15.57 19.37 3.33
N LEU A 2 14.86 18.25 3.54
CA LEU A 2 13.61 17.90 2.83
C LEU A 2 12.47 18.87 3.19
N SER A 3 11.46 19.00 2.33
CA SER A 3 10.31 19.87 2.61
C SER A 3 9.45 19.34 3.77
N SER A 4 8.75 20.23 4.47
CA SER A 4 7.80 19.84 5.52
C SER A 4 6.46 19.46 4.88
N GLN A 5 6.15 18.16 4.86
CA GLN A 5 4.89 17.62 4.36
C GLN A 5 4.11 16.95 5.49
N GLN A 6 2.80 17.17 5.54
CA GLN A 6 1.93 16.63 6.60
C GLN A 6 1.90 15.10 6.67
N HIS A 7 2.16 14.42 5.55
CA HIS A 7 2.15 12.97 5.44
C HIS A 7 3.53 12.32 5.67
N TYR A 8 4.57 13.12 5.94
CA TYR A 8 5.88 12.56 6.27
C TYR A 8 5.91 12.06 7.71
N ASP A 9 6.31 10.81 7.87
CA ASP A 9 6.47 10.16 9.16
C ASP A 9 7.89 9.60 9.29
N TRP A 10 8.62 10.15 10.26
CA TRP A 10 9.98 9.77 10.66
C TRP A 10 10.01 9.15 12.06
N GLY A 11 8.84 8.75 12.60
CA GLY A 11 8.73 8.17 13.94
C GLY A 11 9.21 6.71 14.05
N LEU A 12 9.11 6.14 15.26
CA LEU A 12 9.60 4.79 15.57
C LEU A 12 8.91 3.69 14.75
N ARG A 13 7.65 3.88 14.35
CA ARG A 13 6.93 2.92 13.48
C ARG A 13 7.56 2.85 12.09
N ALA A 14 7.97 3.99 11.52
CA ALA A 14 8.70 4.02 10.26
C ALA A 14 10.03 3.27 10.37
N LEU A 15 10.80 3.55 11.43
CA LEU A 15 12.08 2.86 11.69
C LEU A 15 11.91 1.34 11.87
N LYS A 16 10.93 0.90 12.66
CA LYS A 16 10.61 -0.53 12.84
C LYS A 16 10.26 -1.21 11.52
N THR A 17 9.53 -0.52 10.63
CA THR A 17 9.17 -1.07 9.31
C THR A 17 10.41 -1.29 8.45
N VAL A 18 11.34 -0.32 8.43
CA VAL A 18 12.62 -0.45 7.70
C VAL A 18 13.41 -1.63 8.23
N LEU A 19 13.57 -1.76 9.55
CA LEU A 19 14.32 -2.87 10.16
C LEU A 19 13.70 -4.24 9.84
N ARG A 20 12.37 -4.35 9.88
CA ARG A 20 11.66 -5.57 9.48
C ARG A 20 11.88 -5.89 8.00
N SER A 21 11.88 -4.87 7.14
CA SER A 21 12.19 -5.02 5.71
C SER A 21 13.63 -5.50 5.50
N CYS A 22 14.61 -4.97 6.24
CA CYS A 22 15.99 -5.47 6.20
C CYS A 22 16.06 -6.97 6.55
N GLY A 23 15.39 -7.37 7.64
CA GLY A 23 15.35 -8.78 8.06
C GLY A 23 14.73 -9.70 6.99
N ASN A 24 13.66 -9.26 6.33
CA ASN A 24 13.04 -10.01 5.23
C ASN A 24 13.97 -10.14 4.02
N LEU A 25 14.68 -9.06 3.65
CA LEU A 25 15.62 -9.06 2.53
C LEU A 25 16.84 -9.95 2.80
N LEU A 26 17.37 -9.92 4.03
CA LEU A 26 18.46 -10.81 4.47
C LEU A 26 18.02 -12.29 4.43
N SER A 27 16.81 -12.59 4.88
CA SER A 27 16.27 -13.96 4.89
C SER A 27 16.02 -14.51 3.48
N ALA A 28 15.56 -13.66 2.57
CA ALA A 28 15.30 -14.02 1.16
C ALA A 28 16.60 -14.19 0.35
N ASN A 29 17.60 -13.33 0.58
CA ASN A 29 18.86 -13.32 -0.15
C ASN A 29 20.01 -13.87 0.70
N ARG A 30 19.98 -15.17 1.00
CA ARG A 30 20.97 -15.89 1.85
C ARG A 30 22.41 -15.91 1.32
N MET A 31 22.73 -15.22 0.22
CA MET A 31 24.05 -15.19 -0.39
C MET A 31 24.62 -13.76 -0.42
N ASP A 32 25.68 -13.55 0.35
CA ASP A 32 26.80 -12.60 0.15
C ASP A 32 26.50 -11.18 -0.38
N LYS A 33 25.32 -10.62 -0.09
CA LYS A 33 25.09 -9.19 -0.31
C LYS A 33 25.67 -8.39 0.85
N ASN A 34 26.38 -7.31 0.50
CA ASN A 34 26.87 -6.30 1.43
C ASN A 34 25.70 -5.83 2.33
N GLU A 35 25.81 -6.01 3.65
CA GLU A 35 24.74 -5.64 4.60
C GLU A 35 24.30 -4.18 4.44
N VAL A 36 25.25 -3.30 4.08
CA VAL A 36 25.00 -1.89 3.80
C VAL A 36 24.05 -1.71 2.62
N GLN A 37 24.19 -2.52 1.57
CA GLN A 37 23.28 -2.51 0.42
C GLN A 37 21.85 -2.84 0.83
N VAL A 38 21.69 -3.87 1.67
CA VAL A 38 20.37 -4.30 2.13
C VAL A 38 19.67 -3.21 2.94
N VAL A 39 20.42 -2.50 3.80
CA VAL A 39 19.89 -1.36 4.56
C VAL A 39 19.44 -0.23 3.63
N VAL A 40 20.28 0.12 2.65
CA VAL A 40 19.94 1.18 1.68
C VAL A 40 18.72 0.80 0.85
N ASP A 41 18.62 -0.45 0.37
CA ASP A 41 17.48 -0.93 -0.40
C ASP A 41 16.18 -0.87 0.42
N ALA A 42 16.22 -1.38 1.66
CA ALA A 42 15.07 -1.35 2.58
C ALA A 42 14.62 0.08 2.92
N LEU A 43 15.58 0.97 3.17
CA LEU A 43 15.33 2.37 3.49
C LEU A 43 14.72 3.10 2.29
N THR A 44 15.31 2.90 1.11
CA THR A 44 14.88 3.51 -0.15
C THR A 44 13.46 3.07 -0.51
N LEU A 45 13.16 1.78 -0.41
CA LEU A 45 11.82 1.23 -0.70
C LEU A 45 10.74 1.83 0.22
N ASN A 46 11.03 1.93 1.53
CA ASN A 46 10.08 2.46 2.51
C ASN A 46 9.89 3.98 2.42
N THR A 47 10.93 4.71 2.04
CA THR A 47 10.94 6.17 2.12
C THR A 47 10.54 6.81 0.79
N LEU A 48 11.02 6.30 -0.35
CA LEU A 48 10.75 6.91 -1.66
C LEU A 48 9.25 6.94 -2.03
N SER A 49 8.48 5.93 -1.60
CA SER A 49 7.05 5.86 -1.90
C SER A 49 6.25 7.01 -1.29
N LYS A 50 6.76 7.61 -0.21
CA LYS A 50 6.13 8.72 0.52
C LYS A 50 6.55 10.09 -0.01
N LEU A 51 7.73 10.20 -0.63
CA LEU A 51 8.32 11.50 -0.96
C LEU A 51 7.70 12.11 -2.21
N THR A 52 7.66 13.44 -2.23
CA THR A 52 7.39 14.21 -3.45
C THR A 52 8.48 13.96 -4.50
N PHE A 53 8.21 14.27 -5.77
CA PHE A 53 9.23 14.16 -6.82
C PHE A 53 10.47 15.03 -6.51
N GLU A 54 10.21 16.27 -6.08
CA GLU A 54 11.10 17.18 -5.35
C GLU A 54 12.08 16.46 -4.42
N ASP A 55 11.49 15.99 -3.33
CA ASP A 55 12.19 15.46 -2.19
C ASP A 55 12.82 14.09 -2.47
N SER A 56 12.26 13.30 -3.39
CA SER A 56 12.83 12.00 -3.79
C SER A 56 14.22 12.15 -4.40
N LYS A 57 14.44 13.23 -5.18
CA LYS A 57 15.75 13.55 -5.75
C LYS A 57 16.73 13.98 -4.65
N ARG A 58 16.29 14.88 -3.76
CA ARG A 58 17.10 15.36 -2.63
C ARG A 58 17.47 14.22 -1.67
N PHE A 59 16.53 13.32 -1.40
CA PHE A 59 16.75 12.13 -0.60
C PHE A 59 17.76 11.18 -1.25
N SER A 60 17.66 10.99 -2.57
CA SER A 60 18.61 10.16 -3.31
C SER A 60 20.04 10.68 -3.19
N ILE A 61 20.24 12.00 -3.28
CA ILE A 61 21.54 12.66 -3.08
C ILE A 61 22.03 12.46 -1.65
N LEU A 62 21.17 12.65 -0.65
CA LEU A 62 21.53 12.45 0.77
C LEU A 62 21.96 11.01 1.04
N ILE A 63 21.29 10.03 0.44
CA ILE A 63 21.68 8.63 0.53
C ILE A 63 23.05 8.40 -0.12
N ASP A 64 23.33 9.01 -1.27
CA ASP A 64 24.64 8.87 -1.94
C ASP A 64 25.77 9.51 -1.13
N ASP A 65 25.49 10.63 -0.43
CA ASP A 65 26.45 11.29 0.46
C ASP A 65 26.80 10.43 1.68
N VAL A 66 25.81 9.73 2.25
CA VAL A 66 26.00 8.88 3.44
C VAL A 66 26.53 7.48 3.07
N PHE A 67 26.12 6.95 1.92
CA PHE A 67 26.38 5.59 1.46
C PHE A 67 27.02 5.59 0.05
N SER A 68 28.22 6.16 -0.07
CA SER A 68 28.91 6.40 -1.34
C SER A 68 29.32 5.15 -2.15
N ASN A 69 29.30 3.95 -1.55
CA ASN A 69 29.77 2.69 -2.17
C ASN A 69 28.65 1.69 -2.51
N VAL A 70 27.39 2.15 -2.58
CA VAL A 70 26.22 1.28 -2.72
C VAL A 70 25.61 1.45 -4.12
N LYS A 71 25.49 0.36 -4.88
CA LYS A 71 24.84 0.40 -6.21
C LYS A 71 23.34 0.28 -6.03
N LYS A 72 22.58 1.30 -6.41
CA LYS A 72 21.11 1.25 -6.33
C LYS A 72 20.56 0.30 -7.40
N ASP A 73 20.36 -0.96 -7.05
CA ASP A 73 19.63 -1.89 -7.90
C ASP A 73 18.13 -1.54 -7.81
N THR A 74 17.54 -1.14 -8.93
CA THR A 74 16.09 -1.05 -9.01
C THR A 74 15.56 -2.48 -9.05
N VAL A 75 14.98 -2.95 -7.95
CA VAL A 75 14.26 -4.22 -7.90
C VAL A 75 13.02 -4.07 -8.77
N GLN A 76 13.17 -4.27 -10.07
CA GLN A 76 12.04 -4.41 -10.98
C GLN A 76 11.50 -5.82 -10.80
N ILE A 77 10.23 -5.95 -10.44
CA ILE A 77 9.55 -7.24 -10.40
C ILE A 77 9.19 -7.56 -11.84
N GLU A 78 10.13 -8.17 -12.57
CA GLU A 78 10.00 -8.49 -13.99
C GLU A 78 8.70 -9.25 -14.29
N ASP A 79 8.27 -10.11 -13.35
CA ASP A 79 7.06 -10.94 -13.46
C ASP A 79 5.75 -10.14 -13.62
N LEU A 80 5.70 -8.87 -13.18
CA LEU A 80 4.47 -8.07 -13.19
C LEU A 80 4.44 -7.04 -14.34
N LEU A 81 5.58 -6.77 -14.98
CA LEU A 81 5.68 -5.75 -16.03
C LEU A 81 4.85 -6.12 -17.26
N GLU A 82 4.99 -7.36 -17.74
CA GLU A 82 4.26 -7.84 -18.91
C GLU A 82 2.74 -7.92 -18.66
N PRO A 83 2.24 -8.47 -17.54
CA PRO A 83 0.83 -8.38 -17.16
C PRO A 83 0.27 -6.96 -17.10
N ILE A 84 1.02 -6.00 -16.56
CA ILE A 84 0.60 -4.59 -16.50
C ILE A 84 0.42 -4.01 -17.91
N LYS A 85 1.37 -4.24 -18.82
CA LYS A 85 1.27 -3.77 -20.21
C LYS A 85 0.10 -4.41 -20.96
N LEU A 86 -0.13 -5.70 -20.76
CA LEU A 86 -1.26 -6.41 -21.37
C LEU A 86 -2.61 -5.83 -20.91
N VAL A 87 -2.77 -5.64 -19.60
CA VAL A 87 -3.98 -5.04 -19.01
C VAL A 87 -4.17 -3.59 -19.48
N ALA A 88 -3.09 -2.82 -19.57
CA ALA A 88 -3.13 -1.45 -20.09
C ALA A 88 -3.69 -1.40 -21.52
N ASN A 89 -3.21 -2.31 -22.38
CA ASN A 89 -3.68 -2.44 -23.76
C ASN A 89 -5.15 -2.88 -23.82
N GLU A 90 -5.56 -3.86 -22.99
CA GLU A 90 -6.95 -4.31 -22.90
C GLU A 90 -7.90 -3.17 -22.50
N LEU A 91 -7.48 -2.35 -21.53
CA LEU A 91 -8.23 -1.18 -21.06
C LEU A 91 -8.15 0.02 -22.01
N LYS A 92 -7.34 -0.07 -23.08
CA LYS A 92 -7.05 1.03 -24.03
C LYS A 92 -6.50 2.27 -23.33
N ILE A 93 -5.64 2.07 -22.33
CA ILE A 93 -4.98 3.13 -21.58
C ILE A 93 -3.49 3.10 -21.88
N THR A 94 -2.91 4.24 -22.23
CA THR A 94 -1.45 4.39 -22.31
C THR A 94 -0.89 4.62 -20.92
N VAL A 95 -0.09 3.66 -20.42
CA VAL A 95 0.55 3.76 -19.11
C VAL A 95 1.95 4.36 -19.30
N THR A 96 2.25 5.42 -18.55
CA THR A 96 3.58 6.03 -18.55
C THR A 96 4.55 5.28 -17.64
N ASP A 97 5.86 5.41 -17.86
CA ASP A 97 6.87 4.78 -17.00
C ASP A 97 6.72 5.18 -15.52
N MET A 98 6.28 6.42 -15.27
CA MET A 98 6.00 6.90 -13.92
C MET A 98 4.81 6.16 -13.29
N GLN A 99 3.76 5.87 -14.06
CA GLN A 99 2.62 5.09 -13.58
C GLN A 99 3.01 3.63 -13.34
N ILE A 100 3.82 3.03 -14.22
CA ILE A 100 4.36 1.68 -14.02
C ILE A 100 5.15 1.63 -12.71
N LYS A 101 6.06 2.59 -12.48
CA LYS A 101 6.80 2.70 -11.23
C LYS A 101 5.88 2.82 -10.00
N LYS A 102 4.82 3.63 -10.09
CA LYS A 102 3.84 3.77 -9.00
C LYS A 102 3.00 2.52 -8.76
N ILE A 103 2.73 1.72 -9.79
CA ILE A 103 2.08 0.41 -9.64
C ILE A 103 3.00 -0.55 -8.86
N PHE A 104 4.30 -0.59 -9.19
CA PHE A 104 5.27 -1.39 -8.45
C PHE A 104 5.41 -0.94 -6.99
N GLU A 105 5.54 0.37 -6.76
CA GLU A 105 5.61 0.94 -5.40
C GLU A 105 4.35 0.57 -4.59
N LEU A 106 3.15 0.64 -5.19
CA LEU A 106 1.92 0.22 -4.54
C LEU A 106 1.95 -1.26 -4.18
N TYR A 107 2.32 -2.13 -5.11
CA TYR A 107 2.41 -3.58 -4.87
C TYR A 107 3.34 -3.92 -3.71
N ASP A 108 4.52 -3.30 -3.66
CA ASP A 108 5.47 -3.51 -2.56
C ASP A 108 4.95 -2.97 -1.21
N GLN A 109 4.34 -1.78 -1.20
CA GLN A 109 3.75 -1.24 0.03
C GLN A 109 2.63 -2.13 0.57
N MET A 110 1.78 -2.69 -0.31
CA MET A 110 0.70 -3.60 0.08
C MET A 110 1.20 -4.94 0.65
N ARG A 111 2.42 -5.37 0.30
CA ARG A 111 3.04 -6.57 0.90
C ARG A 111 3.65 -6.30 2.27
N GLN A 112 4.04 -5.06 2.54
CA GLN A 112 4.73 -4.67 3.77
C GLN A 112 3.79 -4.17 4.86
N ARG A 113 2.67 -3.58 4.48
CA ARG A 113 1.73 -2.90 5.39
C ARG A 113 0.30 -3.36 5.14
N MET A 114 -0.50 -3.42 6.20
CA MET A 114 -1.93 -3.77 6.12
C MET A 114 -2.75 -2.69 5.41
N GLY A 115 -2.41 -1.42 5.62
CA GLY A 115 -3.08 -0.27 5.01
C GLY A 115 -2.13 0.56 4.17
N VAL A 116 -2.61 1.02 3.01
CA VAL A 116 -1.90 1.93 2.11
C VAL A 116 -2.84 3.06 1.71
N ILE A 117 -2.31 4.28 1.67
CA ILE A 117 -3.06 5.47 1.25
C ILE A 117 -2.53 5.92 -0.12
N LEU A 118 -3.42 6.11 -1.08
CA LEU A 118 -3.11 6.69 -2.39
C LEU A 118 -3.46 8.18 -2.39
N LEU A 119 -2.44 9.04 -2.38
CA LEU A 119 -2.58 10.50 -2.35
C LEU A 119 -2.34 11.13 -3.72
N GLY A 120 -3.07 12.20 -4.02
CA GLY A 120 -2.90 12.98 -5.25
C GLY A 120 -4.18 13.74 -5.65
N PRO A 121 -4.10 14.70 -6.58
CA PRO A 121 -5.23 15.53 -6.98
C PRO A 121 -6.30 14.73 -7.74
N SER A 122 -7.50 15.29 -7.88
CA SER A 122 -8.56 14.68 -8.70
C SER A 122 -8.07 14.45 -10.13
N GLY A 123 -8.49 13.34 -10.76
CA GLY A 123 -8.09 13.00 -12.13
C GLY A 123 -6.65 12.52 -12.31
N SER A 124 -5.84 12.42 -11.24
CA SER A 124 -4.41 12.03 -11.36
C SER A 124 -4.15 10.54 -11.65
N GLY A 125 -5.19 9.74 -11.91
CA GLY A 125 -5.05 8.32 -12.24
C GLY A 125 -4.87 7.36 -11.06
N LYS A 126 -5.04 7.81 -9.80
CA LYS A 126 -4.94 6.94 -8.59
C LYS A 126 -5.81 5.69 -8.68
N SER A 127 -7.06 5.88 -9.10
CA SER A 127 -8.01 4.76 -9.23
C SER A 127 -7.64 3.82 -10.37
N THR A 128 -6.96 4.33 -11.40
CA THR A 128 -6.48 3.54 -12.53
C THR A 128 -5.30 2.65 -12.11
N ILE A 129 -4.38 3.18 -11.30
CA ILE A 129 -3.19 2.44 -10.81
C ILE A 129 -3.58 1.14 -10.11
N TRP A 130 -4.44 1.20 -9.08
CA TRP A 130 -4.80 -0.02 -8.35
C TRP A 130 -5.71 -0.97 -9.16
N LYS A 131 -6.53 -0.45 -10.08
CA LYS A 131 -7.35 -1.28 -10.99
C LYS A 131 -6.50 -2.07 -11.97
N ILE A 132 -5.48 -1.43 -12.55
CA ILE A 132 -4.51 -2.12 -13.42
C ILE A 132 -3.78 -3.19 -12.61
N LEU A 133 -3.32 -2.87 -11.40
CA LEU A 133 -2.66 -3.83 -10.52
C LEU A 133 -3.56 -5.04 -10.20
N GLN A 134 -4.83 -4.82 -9.85
CA GLN A 134 -5.79 -5.89 -9.56
C GLN A 134 -5.93 -6.87 -10.73
N LYS A 135 -6.13 -6.35 -11.94
CA LYS A 135 -6.24 -7.16 -13.16
C LYS A 135 -4.93 -7.88 -13.48
N ALA A 136 -3.79 -7.19 -13.36
CA ALA A 136 -2.47 -7.77 -13.59
C ALA A 136 -2.18 -8.92 -12.62
N MET A 137 -2.58 -8.78 -11.35
CA MET A 137 -2.47 -9.86 -10.35
C MET A 137 -3.33 -11.08 -10.68
N SER A 138 -4.50 -10.86 -11.31
CA SER A 138 -5.36 -11.95 -11.75
C SER A 138 -4.72 -12.78 -12.88
N LEU A 139 -3.92 -12.15 -13.76
CA LEU A 139 -3.19 -12.84 -14.83
C LEU A 139 -2.05 -13.73 -14.31
N ILE A 140 -1.47 -13.41 -13.16
CA ILE A 140 -0.42 -14.22 -12.52
C ILE A 140 -0.98 -15.26 -11.53
N ASN A 141 -2.24 -15.67 -11.72
CA ASN A 141 -2.96 -16.64 -10.88
C ASN A 141 -3.06 -16.22 -9.40
N LYS A 142 -3.09 -14.92 -9.10
CA LYS A 142 -3.34 -14.36 -7.76
C LYS A 142 -4.57 -13.46 -7.81
N PRO A 143 -5.78 -14.02 -7.97
CA PRO A 143 -7.00 -13.22 -8.08
C PRO A 143 -7.22 -12.39 -6.83
N VAL A 144 -7.64 -11.15 -7.04
CA VAL A 144 -7.90 -10.17 -5.98
C VAL A 144 -9.37 -9.76 -6.00
N LYS A 145 -10.10 -10.09 -4.93
CA LYS A 145 -11.47 -9.62 -4.70
C LYS A 145 -11.45 -8.22 -4.11
N THR A 146 -12.29 -7.32 -4.62
CA THR A 146 -12.32 -5.92 -4.16
C THR A 146 -13.68 -5.55 -3.60
N TYR A 147 -13.70 -4.96 -2.42
CA TYR A 147 -14.88 -4.36 -1.79
C TYR A 147 -14.71 -2.85 -1.78
N ARG A 148 -15.56 -2.12 -2.51
CA ARG A 148 -15.47 -0.66 -2.60
C ARG A 148 -16.53 -0.02 -1.71
N ILE A 149 -16.09 0.83 -0.81
CA ILE A 149 -16.92 1.52 0.17
C ILE A 149 -16.63 3.01 0.08
N ASN A 150 -17.67 3.84 -0.03
CA ASN A 150 -17.52 5.29 0.16
C ASN A 150 -17.95 5.62 1.60
N PRO A 151 -17.00 5.82 2.54
CA PRO A 151 -17.32 5.99 3.95
C PRO A 151 -18.19 7.24 4.20
N LYS A 152 -18.05 8.28 3.38
CA LYS A 152 -18.79 9.55 3.51
C LYS A 152 -20.20 9.53 2.94
N SER A 153 -20.53 8.52 2.14
CA SER A 153 -21.88 8.36 1.60
C SER A 153 -22.89 7.82 2.62
N MET A 154 -22.44 7.43 3.81
CA MET A 154 -23.28 6.79 4.84
C MET A 154 -22.92 7.27 6.25
N THR A 155 -23.83 7.01 7.19
CA THR A 155 -23.60 7.31 8.60
C THR A 155 -22.58 6.33 9.21
N LYS A 156 -21.89 6.75 10.27
CA LYS A 156 -20.94 5.91 11.00
C LYS A 156 -21.52 4.57 11.43
N GLN A 157 -22.77 4.57 11.90
CA GLN A 157 -23.49 3.35 12.30
C GLN A 157 -23.72 2.39 11.12
N LYS A 158 -24.05 2.91 9.93
CA LYS A 158 -24.20 2.05 8.74
C LYS A 158 -22.85 1.56 8.19
N LEU A 159 -21.77 2.31 8.41
CA LEU A 159 -20.44 1.92 7.99
C LEU A 159 -19.85 0.83 8.90
N LEU A 160 -19.87 1.06 10.21
CA LEU A 160 -19.18 0.24 11.22
C LEU A 160 -20.10 -0.76 11.95
N GLY A 161 -21.41 -0.61 11.81
CA GLY A 161 -22.39 -1.32 12.62
C GLY A 161 -22.73 -0.57 13.90
N TYR A 162 -23.80 -1.01 14.55
CA TYR A 162 -24.23 -0.48 15.84
C TYR A 162 -24.98 -1.54 16.65
N MET A 163 -25.02 -1.34 17.96
CA MET A 163 -25.86 -2.13 18.85
C MET A 163 -27.16 -1.36 19.09
N ASP A 164 -28.29 -1.99 18.81
CA ASP A 164 -29.59 -1.43 19.11
C ASP A 164 -29.82 -1.48 20.63
N MET A 165 -30.14 -0.33 21.24
CA MET A 165 -30.17 -0.21 22.71
C MET A 165 -31.41 -0.86 23.34
N ASP A 166 -32.50 -0.97 22.58
CA ASP A 166 -33.77 -1.51 23.08
C ASP A 166 -33.77 -3.03 22.97
N THR A 167 -33.34 -3.56 21.81
CA THR A 167 -33.28 -5.00 21.54
C THR A 167 -31.99 -5.66 22.03
N ARG A 168 -30.92 -4.87 22.25
CA ARG A 168 -29.55 -5.34 22.49
C ARG A 168 -28.99 -6.22 21.38
N GLU A 169 -29.55 -6.12 20.18
CA GLU A 169 -29.08 -6.86 19.02
C GLU A 169 -28.00 -6.07 18.27
N TRP A 170 -27.00 -6.78 17.75
CA TRP A 170 -25.96 -6.20 16.91
C TRP A 170 -26.43 -6.13 15.46
N SER A 171 -26.40 -4.93 14.89
CA SER A 171 -26.65 -4.69 13.47
C SER A 171 -25.33 -4.42 12.75
N ASP A 172 -25.02 -5.21 11.73
CA ASP A 172 -23.80 -5.06 10.95
C ASP A 172 -23.80 -3.82 10.07
N GLY A 173 -22.60 -3.23 9.94
CA GLY A 173 -22.31 -2.21 8.97
C GLY A 173 -21.65 -2.78 7.72
N VAL A 174 -21.55 -1.94 6.67
CA VAL A 174 -20.97 -2.33 5.38
C VAL A 174 -19.53 -2.86 5.54
N LEU A 175 -18.73 -2.24 6.40
CA LEU A 175 -17.34 -2.65 6.62
C LEU A 175 -17.24 -3.96 7.41
N THR A 176 -18.10 -4.17 8.41
CA THR A 176 -18.10 -5.43 9.18
C THR A 176 -18.65 -6.59 8.36
N THR A 177 -19.65 -6.37 7.51
CA THR A 177 -20.12 -7.36 6.54
C THR A 177 -19.02 -7.72 5.55
N ALA A 178 -18.35 -6.74 4.94
CA ALA A 178 -17.24 -6.98 4.01
C ALA A 178 -16.10 -7.77 4.69
N ALA A 179 -15.73 -7.40 5.92
CA ALA A 179 -14.70 -8.13 6.68
C ALA A 179 -15.09 -9.60 6.91
N ARG A 180 -16.35 -9.89 7.26
CA ARG A 180 -16.82 -11.28 7.42
C ARG A 180 -16.83 -12.05 6.11
N GLU A 181 -17.15 -11.41 5.00
CA GLU A 181 -17.07 -12.05 3.67
C GLU A 181 -15.62 -12.38 3.29
N VAL A 182 -14.67 -11.49 3.59
CA VAL A 182 -13.24 -11.76 3.39
C VAL A 182 -12.76 -12.96 4.21
N ILE A 183 -13.22 -13.10 5.45
CA ILE A 183 -12.84 -14.24 6.31
C ILE A 183 -13.47 -15.56 5.84
N LYS A 184 -14.66 -15.49 5.21
CA LYS A 184 -15.34 -16.68 4.65
C LYS A 184 -14.68 -17.19 3.38
N ASP A 185 -14.08 -16.29 2.59
CA ASP A 185 -13.36 -16.68 1.38
C ASP A 185 -12.12 -17.51 1.77
N ASN A 186 -11.87 -18.62 1.05
CA ASN A 186 -10.72 -19.50 1.31
C ASN A 186 -9.38 -18.73 1.30
N ASN A 187 -8.42 -19.16 2.13
CA ASN A 187 -7.07 -18.56 2.31
C ASN A 187 -6.24 -18.32 1.03
N ASN A 188 -6.71 -18.74 -0.15
CA ASN A 188 -6.00 -18.62 -1.41
C ASN A 188 -6.44 -17.40 -2.26
N ILE A 189 -7.43 -16.63 -1.80
CA ILE A 189 -7.92 -15.43 -2.50
C ILE A 189 -7.49 -14.19 -1.70
N LEU A 190 -6.83 -13.25 -2.36
CA LEU A 190 -6.51 -11.95 -1.77
C LEU A 190 -7.74 -11.04 -1.82
N ALA A 191 -8.00 -10.29 -0.75
CA ALA A 191 -9.10 -9.34 -0.73
C ALA A 191 -8.62 -7.93 -0.35
N TRP A 192 -9.11 -6.93 -1.09
CA TRP A 192 -8.85 -5.51 -0.82
C TRP A 192 -10.15 -4.81 -0.48
N ILE A 193 -10.17 -4.16 0.69
CA ILE A 193 -11.24 -3.25 1.09
C ILE A 193 -10.78 -1.84 0.74
N ILE A 194 -11.46 -1.20 -0.20
CA ILE A 194 -11.11 0.10 -0.75
C ILE A 194 -12.10 1.14 -0.22
N CYS A 195 -11.61 2.00 0.67
CA CYS A 195 -12.35 3.18 1.12
C CYS A 195 -12.08 4.35 0.17
N ASP A 196 -13.02 4.59 -0.75
CA ASP A 196 -12.94 5.63 -1.78
C ASP A 196 -13.76 6.86 -1.35
N GLY A 197 -13.10 7.74 -0.60
CA GLY A 197 -13.70 8.97 -0.08
C GLY A 197 -12.70 9.76 0.75
N ASP A 198 -13.15 10.90 1.24
CA ASP A 198 -12.32 11.77 2.09
C ASP A 198 -11.99 11.09 3.43
N ILE A 199 -10.79 11.41 3.91
CA ILE A 199 -10.24 10.92 5.17
C ILE A 199 -10.79 11.79 6.29
N ASP A 200 -11.56 11.19 7.20
CA ASP A 200 -12.08 11.85 8.41
C ASP A 200 -11.67 11.06 9.67
N PRO A 201 -11.28 11.73 10.76
CA PRO A 201 -10.87 11.07 12.00
C PRO A 201 -11.93 10.11 12.55
N GLU A 202 -13.22 10.47 12.45
CA GLU A 202 -14.32 9.73 13.09
C GLU A 202 -14.44 8.26 12.69
N TRP A 203 -14.07 7.92 11.45
CA TRP A 203 -14.12 6.55 10.93
C TRP A 203 -12.74 5.91 10.84
N ILE A 204 -11.68 6.68 10.61
CA ILE A 204 -10.31 6.16 10.53
C ILE A 204 -9.82 5.68 11.89
N GLU A 205 -10.13 6.42 12.95
CA GLU A 205 -9.72 6.03 14.30
C GLU A 205 -10.30 4.67 14.72
N ALA A 206 -11.49 4.34 14.22
CA ALA A 206 -12.12 3.05 14.45
C ALA A 206 -11.38 1.88 13.78
N LEU A 207 -10.52 2.15 12.79
CA LEU A 207 -9.72 1.15 12.08
C LEU A 207 -8.29 1.04 12.63
N ASN A 208 -7.89 1.87 13.59
CA ASN A 208 -6.53 1.87 14.11
C ASN A 208 -6.11 0.50 14.66
N SER A 209 -7.00 -0.22 15.36
CA SER A 209 -6.69 -1.55 15.90
C SER A 209 -6.42 -2.60 14.81
N VAL A 210 -7.13 -2.50 13.67
CA VAL A 210 -6.97 -3.39 12.50
C VAL A 210 -5.68 -3.06 11.75
N LEU A 211 -5.34 -1.77 11.70
CA LEU A 211 -4.14 -1.26 11.02
C LEU A 211 -2.87 -1.41 11.86
N ASP A 212 -3.00 -1.64 13.17
CA ASP A 212 -1.86 -1.88 14.07
C ASP A 212 -1.30 -3.31 13.91
N ASP A 213 -0.07 -3.51 14.39
CA ASP A 213 0.65 -4.78 14.27
C ASP A 213 -0.08 -5.97 14.93
N ASN A 214 -1.04 -5.71 15.82
CA ASN A 214 -1.78 -6.71 16.59
C ASN A 214 -2.84 -7.47 15.80
N ARG A 215 -3.27 -6.96 14.62
CA ARG A 215 -4.23 -7.63 13.71
C ARG A 215 -5.45 -8.24 14.44
N LEU A 216 -6.09 -7.44 15.29
CA LEU A 216 -7.30 -7.82 16.04
C LEU A 216 -8.57 -7.64 15.19
#